data_AF-A0A5E8H3Q2-F1
#
_entry.id   AF-A0A5E8H3Q2-F1
#
_cell.length_a   1.000
_cell.length_b   1.000
_cell.length_c   1.000
_cell.angle_alpha   90.00
_cell.angle_beta   90.00
_cell.angle_gamma   90.00
#
_symmetry.space_group_name_H-M   'P 1'
#
loop_
_entity.id
_entity.type
_entity.pdbx_description
1 polymer ?
#
loop_
_entity_poly.entity_id
_entity_poly.type
_entity_poly.pdbx_seq_one_letter_code
_entity_poly.pdbx_strand_id
1 'polypeptide(L)'
;MYRFLIVLVLCAALAPIVPLWVEHQNNQTSETAAATSNASSETGERRHRISANRSGQFVADVHLNGHMHEMLVDTGASATVLPVSVARIVGIFPANDDFKLRVSTANGTTYGARAVIDRLQIGRINLRNIEALVLQDSSLSIPLLGMTALNKLDRFDISNGTLVLIQ
;
A
#
# COMPACT_ATOMS: atom_id res chain seq x y z
N MET A 1 -30.20 -53.82 -7.99
CA MET A 1 -29.59 -52.48 -7.86
C MET A 1 -28.21 -52.51 -8.51
N TYR A 2 -28.18 -52.52 -9.84
CA TYR A 2 -26.97 -52.58 -10.64
C TYR A 2 -27.02 -51.45 -11.65
N ARG A 3 -26.24 -50.37 -11.50
CA ARG A 3 -25.85 -49.48 -12.61
C ARG A 3 -24.54 -48.72 -12.27
N PHE A 4 -23.49 -49.48 -11.98
CA PHE A 4 -22.16 -49.14 -12.48
C PHE A 4 -22.13 -49.63 -13.93
N LEU A 5 -21.87 -48.76 -14.91
CA LEU A 5 -20.95 -49.08 -16.02
C LEU A 5 -20.68 -47.83 -16.87
N ILE A 6 -19.44 -47.34 -16.77
CA ILE A 6 -18.79 -46.46 -17.73
C ILE A 6 -18.52 -47.27 -19.00
N VAL A 7 -18.99 -46.82 -20.17
CA VAL A 7 -18.35 -47.17 -21.46
C VAL A 7 -18.38 -45.98 -22.41
N LEU A 8 -17.16 -45.55 -22.70
CA LEU A 8 -16.66 -44.68 -23.75
C LEU A 8 -17.05 -45.24 -25.14
N VAL A 9 -17.64 -44.42 -26.03
CA VAL A 9 -17.69 -44.73 -27.47
C VAL A 9 -17.03 -43.61 -28.24
N LEU A 10 -16.03 -44.03 -29.02
CA LEU A 10 -15.00 -43.27 -29.70
C LEU A 10 -15.25 -43.31 -31.23
N CYS A 11 -14.90 -42.21 -31.91
CA CYS A 11 -14.45 -42.10 -33.31
C CYS A 11 -15.29 -42.67 -34.48
N ALA A 12 -15.70 -41.80 -35.40
CA ALA A 12 -15.00 -41.51 -36.67
C ALA A 12 -15.95 -41.12 -37.83
N ALA A 13 -15.68 -39.97 -38.48
CA ALA A 13 -15.83 -39.67 -39.92
C ALA A 13 -15.75 -38.13 -40.10
N LEU A 14 -14.60 -37.53 -40.43
CA LEU A 14 -13.97 -37.30 -41.75
C LEU A 14 -14.73 -36.40 -42.74
N ALA A 15 -14.00 -35.33 -43.12
CA ALA A 15 -13.98 -34.55 -44.37
C ALA A 15 -14.74 -33.20 -44.43
N PRO A 16 -14.25 -32.16 -45.17
CA PRO A 16 -12.89 -31.91 -45.70
C PRO A 16 -12.34 -30.46 -45.52
N ILE A 17 -11.00 -30.37 -45.51
CA ILE A 17 -10.09 -29.44 -46.24
C ILE A 17 -10.59 -28.00 -46.52
N VAL A 18 -10.00 -27.01 -45.84
CA VAL A 18 -9.96 -25.61 -46.29
C VAL A 18 -8.48 -25.21 -46.44
N PRO A 19 -8.05 -24.70 -47.60
CA PRO A 19 -6.63 -24.54 -47.92
C PRO A 19 -5.95 -23.44 -47.10
N LEU A 20 -4.79 -23.81 -46.55
CA LEU A 20 -3.67 -22.90 -46.28
C LEU A 20 -3.36 -22.10 -47.54
N TRP A 21 -3.39 -20.78 -47.50
CA TRP A 21 -2.51 -19.82 -48.22
C TRP A 21 -2.94 -18.41 -47.78
N VAL A 22 -2.32 -17.85 -46.74
CA VAL A 22 -2.12 -16.41 -46.66
C VAL A 22 -0.64 -16.18 -46.40
N GLU A 23 -0.05 -15.64 -47.44
CA GLU A 23 1.34 -15.33 -47.71
C GLU A 23 1.99 -14.49 -46.60
N HIS A 24 3.04 -15.08 -46.04
CA HIS A 24 4.33 -14.48 -45.71
C HIS A 24 4.48 -12.97 -45.98
N GLN A 25 4.35 -12.12 -44.95
CA GLN A 25 5.13 -10.88 -44.88
C GLN A 25 5.54 -10.54 -43.45
N ASN A 26 6.80 -10.14 -43.36
CA ASN A 26 7.46 -9.39 -42.31
C ASN A 26 7.99 -10.20 -41.14
N ASN A 27 9.15 -10.81 -41.39
CA ASN A 27 10.24 -10.59 -40.46
C ASN A 27 11.46 -9.97 -41.18
N GLN A 28 11.87 -8.82 -40.62
CA GLN A 28 13.15 -8.13 -40.76
C GLN A 28 13.37 -7.18 -41.94
N THR A 29 13.25 -5.87 -41.69
CA THR A 29 14.42 -4.99 -41.58
C THR A 29 14.09 -3.69 -40.84
N SER A 30 14.98 -3.32 -39.92
CA SER A 30 14.94 -2.21 -38.98
C SER A 30 15.01 -0.83 -39.65
N GLU A 31 14.38 0.17 -39.01
CA GLU A 31 14.53 1.65 -39.06
C GLU A 31 13.12 2.28 -39.13
N THR A 32 12.44 2.62 -38.03
CA THR A 32 12.77 3.69 -37.07
C THR A 32 11.93 3.44 -35.82
N ALA A 33 12.58 3.06 -34.73
CA ALA A 33 11.91 2.67 -33.50
C ALA A 33 11.46 3.90 -32.69
N ALA A 34 10.15 3.90 -32.39
CA ALA A 34 9.58 4.14 -31.06
C ALA A 34 9.97 5.43 -30.32
N ALA A 35 9.15 6.46 -30.50
CA ALA A 35 8.86 7.43 -29.45
C ALA A 35 7.35 7.75 -29.42
N THR A 36 6.49 6.72 -29.42
CA THR A 36 5.15 6.88 -28.84
C THR A 36 5.29 6.47 -27.38
N SER A 37 5.72 7.44 -26.57
CA SER A 37 5.57 7.35 -25.12
C SER A 37 4.10 7.07 -24.85
N ASN A 38 3.79 5.85 -24.39
CA ASN A 38 2.55 5.54 -23.69
C ASN A 38 2.56 6.33 -22.37
N ALA A 39 2.36 7.64 -22.47
CA ALA A 39 1.82 8.44 -21.39
C ALA A 39 0.32 8.10 -21.32
N SER A 40 0.01 6.89 -20.89
CA SER A 40 -1.31 6.58 -20.36
C SER A 40 -1.47 7.49 -19.14
N SER A 41 -2.25 8.55 -19.31
CA SER A 41 -2.61 9.49 -18.27
C SER A 41 -2.88 8.75 -16.95
N GLU A 42 -2.07 9.07 -15.92
CA GLU A 42 -2.30 8.67 -14.53
C GLU A 42 -3.56 9.37 -13.98
N THR A 43 -4.72 9.06 -14.54
CA THR A 43 -6.02 9.57 -14.08
C THR A 43 -6.90 8.43 -13.56
N GLY A 44 -6.25 7.38 -13.03
CA GLY A 44 -6.91 6.32 -12.28
C GLY A 44 -6.73 6.54 -10.78
N GLU A 45 -7.79 6.27 -10.03
CA GLU A 45 -7.78 6.16 -8.57
C GLU A 45 -6.57 5.33 -8.09
N ARG A 46 -5.74 5.89 -7.21
CA ARG A 46 -4.58 5.22 -6.63
C ARG A 46 -5.05 4.37 -5.45
N ARG A 47 -4.92 3.06 -5.61
CA ARG A 47 -5.37 2.08 -4.63
C ARG A 47 -4.22 1.27 -4.06
N HIS A 48 -4.23 1.05 -2.74
CA HIS A 48 -3.33 0.12 -2.07
C HIS A 48 -4.11 -0.83 -1.16
N ARG A 49 -3.66 -2.08 -1.03
CA ARG A 49 -4.31 -3.12 -0.21
C ARG A 49 -3.30 -3.73 0.74
N ILE A 50 -3.70 -3.87 2.00
CA ILE A 50 -2.87 -4.42 3.08
C ILE A 50 -3.67 -5.55 3.72
N SER A 51 -3.14 -6.77 3.68
CA SER A 51 -3.73 -7.91 4.38
C SER A 51 -3.36 -7.86 5.86
N ALA A 52 -4.29 -8.24 6.73
CA ALA A 52 -3.99 -8.39 8.14
C ALA A 52 -2.93 -9.48 8.36
N ASN A 53 -2.02 -9.26 9.31
CA ASN A 53 -1.05 -10.25 9.73
C ASN A 53 -1.72 -11.35 10.59
N ARG A 54 -0.94 -12.34 11.06
CA ARG A 54 -1.46 -13.45 11.89
C ARG A 54 -2.13 -12.99 13.19
N SER A 55 -1.80 -11.81 13.69
CA SER A 55 -2.39 -11.20 14.89
C SER A 55 -3.60 -10.31 14.58
N GLY A 56 -4.04 -10.25 13.32
CA GLY A 56 -5.16 -9.41 12.89
C GLY A 56 -4.81 -7.93 12.71
N GLN A 57 -3.52 -7.57 12.76
CA GLN A 57 -3.07 -6.19 12.64
C GLN A 57 -2.71 -5.85 11.19
N PHE A 58 -2.97 -4.61 10.78
CA PHE A 58 -2.54 -4.09 9.49
C PHE A 58 -1.23 -3.35 9.64
N VAL A 59 -0.19 -3.81 8.93
CA VAL A 59 1.14 -3.18 8.91
C VAL A 59 1.40 -2.71 7.49
N ALA A 60 1.70 -1.43 7.33
CA ALA A 60 1.97 -0.80 6.05
C ALA A 60 3.46 -0.57 5.87
N ASP A 61 3.99 -0.91 4.69
CA ASP A 61 5.28 -0.39 4.24
C ASP A 61 5.12 1.04 3.76
N VAL A 62 5.71 1.98 4.50
CA VAL A 62 5.55 3.42 4.28
C VAL A 62 6.91 4.07 4.03
N HIS A 63 7.00 4.92 3.03
CA HIS A 63 8.15 5.83 2.91
C HIS A 63 7.80 7.16 3.58
N LEU A 64 8.52 7.47 4.66
CA LEU A 64 8.45 8.71 5.40
C LEU A 64 9.64 9.58 4.98
N ASN A 65 9.39 10.70 4.32
CA ASN A 65 10.43 11.59 3.79
C ASN A 65 11.50 10.85 2.95
N GLY A 66 11.12 9.75 2.29
CA GLY A 66 12.01 8.93 1.47
C GLY A 66 12.64 7.72 2.17
N HIS A 67 12.45 7.55 3.48
CA HIS A 67 12.95 6.41 4.25
C HIS A 67 11.85 5.38 4.48
N MET A 68 12.12 4.12 4.16
CA MET A 68 11.14 3.02 4.30
C MET A 68 11.04 2.55 5.75
N HIS A 69 9.82 2.47 6.27
CA HIS A 69 9.48 1.97 7.60
C HIS A 69 8.17 1.19 7.58
N GLU A 70 8.09 0.14 8.40
CA GLU A 70 6.82 -0.50 8.72
C GLU A 70 6.07 0.37 9.74
N MET A 71 4.79 0.66 9.50
CA MET A 71 3.91 1.36 10.42
C MET A 71 2.66 0.53 10.71
N LEU A 72 2.27 0.47 11.99
CA LEU A 72 1.00 -0.14 12.38
C LEU A 72 -0.14 0.82 12.03
N VAL A 73 -1.13 0.35 11.28
CA VAL A 73 -2.34 1.14 11.02
C VAL A 73 -3.24 1.10 12.24
N ASP A 74 -3.51 2.27 12.81
CA ASP A 74 -4.27 2.41 14.06
C ASP A 74 -5.36 3.48 13.92
N THR A 75 -6.60 3.03 13.67
CA THR A 75 -7.77 3.92 13.59
C THR A 75 -8.19 4.48 14.96
N GLY A 76 -7.68 3.92 16.05
CA GLY A 76 -7.89 4.44 17.41
C GLY A 76 -6.95 5.60 17.76
N ALA A 77 -5.84 5.74 17.02
CA ALA A 77 -4.92 6.86 17.18
C ALA A 77 -5.43 8.10 16.42
N SER A 78 -5.74 9.17 17.16
CA SER A 78 -6.19 10.43 16.56
C SER A 78 -5.12 11.14 15.71
N ALA A 79 -3.85 10.78 15.89
CA ALA A 79 -2.72 11.31 15.13
C ALA A 79 -1.78 10.19 14.67
N THR A 80 -1.07 10.43 13.58
CA THR A 80 0.12 9.66 13.18
C THR A 80 1.22 9.90 14.20
N VAL A 81 1.86 8.84 14.70
CA VAL A 81 2.82 8.94 15.81
C VAL A 81 4.13 8.26 15.44
N LEU A 82 5.23 8.96 15.64
CA LEU A 82 6.58 8.44 15.45
C LEU A 82 7.30 8.33 16.80
N PRO A 83 8.05 7.26 17.06
CA PRO A 83 9.04 7.26 18.13
C PRO A 83 10.21 8.18 17.75
N VAL A 84 10.92 8.73 18.74
CA VAL A 84 12.06 9.65 18.53
C VAL A 84 13.12 9.05 17.59
N SER A 85 13.44 7.76 17.75
CA SER A 85 14.39 7.06 16.89
C SER A 85 14.02 7.14 15.39
N VAL A 86 12.76 6.88 15.05
CA VAL A 86 12.25 6.98 13.67
C VAL A 86 12.19 8.43 13.21
N ALA A 87 11.71 9.35 14.05
CA ALA A 87 11.63 10.77 13.71
C ALA A 87 12.99 11.31 13.24
N ARG A 88 14.07 10.98 13.95
CA ARG A 88 15.44 11.41 13.57
C ARG A 88 15.89 10.83 12.22
N ILE A 89 15.59 9.56 11.94
CA ILE A 89 15.95 8.91 10.67
C ILE A 89 15.28 9.64 9.51
N VAL A 90 14.02 10.07 9.69
CA VAL A 90 13.23 10.74 8.64
C VAL A 90 13.44 12.26 8.59
N GLY A 91 14.45 12.78 9.31
CA GLY A 91 14.85 14.19 9.28
C GLY A 91 14.04 15.11 10.20
N ILE A 92 13.33 14.57 11.20
CA ILE A 92 12.53 15.32 12.17
C ILE A 92 13.27 15.32 13.52
N PHE A 93 13.65 16.51 14.01
CA PHE A 93 14.48 16.67 15.19
C PHE A 93 13.81 17.57 16.25
N PRO A 94 12.85 17.05 17.03
CA PRO A 94 12.25 17.82 18.11
C PRO A 94 13.30 18.07 19.21
N ALA A 95 13.31 19.27 19.77
CA ALA A 95 14.10 19.58 20.95
C ALA A 95 13.47 18.93 22.19
N ASN A 96 14.28 18.71 23.23
CA ASN A 96 13.77 18.13 24.49
C ASN A 96 12.64 18.98 25.10
N ASP A 97 12.69 20.30 24.94
CA ASP A 97 11.68 21.22 25.46
C ASP A 97 10.38 21.25 24.63
N ASP A 98 10.31 20.54 23.50
CA ASP A 98 9.09 20.45 22.68
C ASP A 98 8.11 19.40 23.20
N PHE A 99 8.55 18.50 24.08
CA PHE A 99 7.75 17.41 24.65
C PHE A 99 6.83 17.90 25.77
N LYS A 100 5.89 18.78 25.40
CA LYS A 100 4.94 19.44 26.33
C LYS A 100 3.50 19.04 26.09
N LEU A 101 3.18 18.42 24.96
CA LEU A 101 1.81 18.00 24.65
C LEU A 101 1.47 16.75 25.45
N ARG A 102 0.47 16.82 26.32
CA ARG A 102 -0.04 15.63 27.00
C ARG A 102 -0.74 14.72 26.00
N VAL A 103 -0.32 13.46 25.93
CA VAL A 103 -0.86 12.43 25.02
C VAL A 103 -1.39 11.27 25.84
N SER A 104 -2.63 10.86 25.59
CA SER A 104 -3.21 9.67 26.21
C SER A 104 -2.96 8.48 25.30
N THR A 105 -2.41 7.40 25.86
CA THR A 105 -2.12 6.14 25.18
C THR A 105 -2.72 4.98 25.96
N ALA A 106 -2.66 3.77 25.40
CA ALA A 106 -3.09 2.56 26.10
C ALA A 106 -2.29 2.29 27.39
N ASN A 107 -1.04 2.76 27.46
CA ASN A 107 -0.15 2.59 28.61
C ASN A 107 -0.27 3.75 29.62
N GLY A 108 -1.26 4.63 29.45
CA GLY A 108 -1.49 5.79 30.32
C GLY A 108 -1.15 7.11 29.63
N THR A 109 -0.72 8.09 30.40
CA THR A 109 -0.42 9.44 29.89
C THR A 109 1.08 9.60 29.68
N THR A 110 1.47 10.16 28.54
CA THR A 110 2.85 10.55 28.22
C THR A 110 2.88 11.97 27.65
N TYR A 111 4.06 12.43 27.25
CA TYR A 111 4.27 13.72 26.58
C TYR A 111 4.85 13.52 25.18
N GLY A 112 4.38 14.35 24.25
CA GLY A 112 4.83 14.35 22.87
C GLY A 112 5.20 15.73 22.36
N ALA A 113 5.98 15.74 21.29
CA ALA A 113 6.29 16.92 20.50
C ALA A 113 5.46 16.92 19.21
N ARG A 114 5.06 18.10 18.73
CA ARG A 114 4.41 18.23 17.42
C ARG A 114 5.45 18.13 16.32
N ALA A 115 5.09 17.49 15.21
CA ALA A 115 5.92 17.40 14.02
C ALA A 115 5.07 17.38 12.76
N VAL A 116 5.72 17.55 11.62
CA VAL A 116 5.13 17.38 10.29
C VAL A 116 5.99 16.41 9.50
N ILE A 117 5.35 15.43 8.87
CA ILE A 117 5.98 14.56 7.88
C ILE A 117 5.67 15.17 6.51
N ASP A 118 6.70 15.60 5.79
CA ASP A 118 6.57 16.31 4.52
C ASP A 118 5.96 15.42 3.43
N ARG A 119 6.42 14.17 3.36
CA ARG A 119 5.92 13.17 2.42
C ARG A 119 5.73 11.81 3.08
N LEU A 120 4.54 11.26 2.92
CA LEU A 120 4.20 9.90 3.30
C LEU A 120 3.72 9.15 2.06
N GLN A 121 4.41 8.07 1.69
CA GLN A 121 4.05 7.27 0.53
C GLN A 121 3.74 5.82 0.92
N ILE A 122 2.62 5.28 0.43
CA ILE A 122 2.21 3.88 0.60
C ILE A 122 1.87 3.30 -0.77
N GLY A 123 2.71 2.40 -1.28
CA GLY A 123 2.63 1.96 -2.67
C GLY A 123 2.66 3.17 -3.64
N ARG A 124 1.55 3.39 -4.36
CA ARG A 124 1.39 4.54 -5.28
C ARG A 124 0.79 5.78 -4.63
N ILE A 125 0.17 5.64 -3.45
CA ILE A 125 -0.47 6.74 -2.72
C ILE A 125 0.62 7.66 -2.18
N ASN A 126 0.47 8.96 -2.39
CA ASN A 126 1.41 9.99 -1.98
C ASN A 126 0.67 11.10 -1.25
N LEU A 127 0.86 11.15 0.07
CA LEU A 127 0.30 12.16 0.95
C LEU A 127 1.38 13.15 1.37
N ARG A 128 0.96 14.39 1.68
CA ARG A 128 1.87 15.49 2.02
C ARG A 128 1.43 16.24 3.26
N ASN A 129 2.40 16.82 3.97
CA ASN A 129 2.19 17.67 5.13
C ASN A 129 1.32 16.97 6.18
N ILE A 130 1.73 15.78 6.61
CA ILE A 130 1.00 14.99 7.61
C ILE A 130 1.36 15.51 8.99
N GLU A 131 0.38 15.98 9.75
CA GLU A 131 0.57 16.27 11.16
C GLU A 131 0.88 14.99 11.92
N ALA A 132 1.94 15.02 12.72
CA ALA A 132 2.38 13.90 13.51
C ALA A 132 2.72 14.32 14.94
N LEU A 133 2.74 13.34 15.83
CA LEU A 133 3.33 13.46 17.16
C LEU A 133 4.60 12.64 17.24
N VAL A 134 5.60 13.17 17.93
CA VAL A 134 6.81 12.42 18.28
C VAL A 134 6.76 12.10 19.77
N LEU A 135 6.88 10.81 20.10
CA LEU A 135 6.93 10.31 21.48
C LEU A 135 8.29 9.72 21.80
N GLN A 136 8.65 9.72 23.08
CA GLN A 136 9.84 9.00 23.56
C GLN A 136 9.74 7.51 23.22
N ASP A 137 10.87 6.88 22.87
CA ASP A 137 10.92 5.46 22.46
C ASP A 137 10.41 4.50 23.55
N SER A 138 10.47 4.91 24.82
CA SER A 138 9.92 4.16 25.95
C SER A 138 8.39 4.16 26.02
N SER A 139 7.73 5.12 25.36
CA SER A 139 6.26 5.25 25.32
C SER A 139 5.64 4.63 24.07
N LEU A 140 6.42 4.48 22.99
CA LEU A 140 5.99 3.92 21.73
C LEU A 140 7.17 3.24 21.04
N SER A 141 7.05 1.95 20.71
CA SER A 141 8.13 1.21 20.03
C SER A 141 7.93 1.08 18.52
N ILE A 142 6.68 1.02 18.07
CA ILE A 142 6.32 0.87 16.64
C ILE A 142 5.61 2.15 16.20
N PRO A 143 6.00 2.79 15.09
CA PRO A 143 5.30 3.97 14.58
C PRO A 143 3.87 3.64 14.15
N LEU A 144 2.95 4.58 14.38
CA LEU A 144 1.52 4.43 14.14
C LEU A 144 1.08 5.29 12.96
N LEU A 145 0.39 4.68 11.99
CA LEU A 145 -0.33 5.38 10.93
C LEU A 145 -1.75 5.67 11.43
N GLY A 146 -1.94 6.87 11.97
CA GLY A 146 -3.19 7.27 12.62
C GLY A 146 -4.07 8.17 11.76
N MET A 147 -5.11 8.71 12.38
CA MET A 147 -6.18 9.43 11.68
C MET A 147 -5.72 10.70 10.94
N THR A 148 -4.65 11.39 11.38
CA THR A 148 -4.11 12.54 10.63
C THR A 148 -3.58 12.17 9.23
N ALA A 149 -3.13 10.93 9.03
CA ALA A 149 -2.76 10.43 7.70
C ALA A 149 -3.96 9.81 7.00
N LEU A 150 -4.74 8.96 7.70
CA LEU A 150 -5.88 8.24 7.11
C LEU A 150 -6.96 9.19 6.59
N ASN A 151 -7.21 10.32 7.25
CA ASN A 151 -8.18 11.32 6.82
C ASN A 151 -7.74 12.13 5.58
N LYS A 152 -6.49 11.96 5.10
CA LYS A 152 -6.04 12.56 3.83
C LYS A 152 -6.29 11.66 2.63
N LEU A 153 -6.74 10.43 2.85
CA LEU A 153 -7.20 9.53 1.80
C LEU A 153 -8.62 9.92 1.40
N ASP A 154 -8.97 9.68 0.14
CA ASP A 154 -10.35 9.81 -0.32
C ASP A 154 -11.25 8.78 0.38
N ARG A 155 -10.70 7.59 0.60
CA ARG A 155 -11.35 6.52 1.34
C ARG A 155 -10.34 5.54 1.92
N PHE A 156 -10.66 5.01 3.10
CA PHE A 156 -10.11 3.75 3.57
C PHE A 156 -11.24 2.83 4.06
N ASP A 157 -11.06 1.52 3.90
CA ASP A 157 -12.08 0.52 4.24
C ASP A 157 -11.39 -0.75 4.76
N ILE A 158 -11.98 -1.38 5.77
CA ILE A 158 -11.53 -2.67 6.29
C ILE A 158 -12.64 -3.68 6.06
N SER A 159 -12.38 -4.68 5.23
CA SER A 159 -13.32 -5.77 4.97
C SER A 159 -12.57 -7.07 4.70
N ASN A 160 -13.11 -8.18 5.23
CA ASN A 160 -12.59 -9.53 5.03
C ASN A 160 -11.07 -9.67 5.32
N GLY A 161 -10.59 -9.04 6.40
CA GLY A 161 -9.17 -9.07 6.78
C GLY A 161 -8.24 -8.29 5.84
N THR A 162 -8.79 -7.41 5.00
CA THR A 162 -8.03 -6.54 4.10
C THR A 162 -8.38 -5.08 4.36
N LEU A 163 -7.35 -4.26 4.54
CA LEU A 163 -7.42 -2.81 4.54
C LEU A 163 -7.19 -2.31 3.12
N VAL A 164 -8.09 -1.46 2.62
CA VAL A 164 -8.02 -0.83 1.31
C VAL A 164 -7.87 0.66 1.50
N LEU A 165 -6.86 1.26 0.87
CA LEU A 165 -6.56 2.69 0.88
C LEU A 165 -6.75 3.26 -0.52
N ILE A 166 -7.32 4.46 -0.62
CA ILE A 166 -7.72 5.10 -1.88
C ILE A 166 -7.35 6.59 -1.88
N GLN A 167 -6.78 7.07 -2.99
CA GLN A 167 -6.47 8.48 -3.29
C GLN A 167 -6.75 8.79 -4.77
#